data_AF-A0A2N7BDG1-F1
#
_entry.id   AF-A0A2N7BDG1-F1
#
_cell.length_a   1.000
_cell.length_b   1.000
_cell.length_c   1.000
_cell.angle_alpha   90.00
_cell.angle_beta   90.00
_cell.angle_gamma   90.00
#
_symmetry.space_group_name_H-M   'P 1'
#
loop_
_entity.id
_entity.type
_entity.pdbx_description
1 polymer ?
#
loop_
_entity_poly.entity_id
_entity_poly.type
_entity_poly.pdbx_seq_one_letter_code
_entity_poly.pdbx_strand_id
1 'polypeptide(L)'
;MDSLAATTSGFVGACTLTLLHETARKTVPNAPRIDILGKRALSKLLPSGISPSEETLHKASLAGDIASNATYYGLVSLDSPKNGVRNGAILGLAAGLGAVFLPGPLGLGEKPSNRTTATQLMTIGWYLAGGLAAGLTYRLLGKR
;
A
#
# COMPACT_ATOMS: atom_id res chain seq x y z
N MET A 1 15.08 12.74 12.94
CA MET A 1 14.51 12.08 11.75
C MET A 1 14.94 12.89 10.55
N ASP A 2 15.63 12.28 9.59
CA ASP A 2 15.89 12.92 8.30
C ASP A 2 14.60 12.89 7.48
N SER A 3 13.92 14.05 7.41
CA SER A 3 12.63 14.21 6.72
C SER A 3 12.73 13.86 5.23
N LEU A 4 13.90 14.12 4.61
CA LEU A 4 14.13 13.77 3.22
C LEU A 4 14.22 12.26 3.06
N ALA A 5 14.99 11.58 3.91
CA ALA A 5 15.11 10.13 3.87
C ALA A 5 13.77 9.42 4.12
N ALA A 6 12.96 9.91 5.06
CA ALA A 6 11.61 9.40 5.33
C ALA A 6 10.70 9.55 4.10
N THR A 7 10.65 10.75 3.52
CA THR A 7 9.79 11.05 2.36
C THR A 7 10.21 10.26 1.13
N THR A 8 11.52 10.20 0.82
CA THR A 8 12.03 9.47 -0.35
C THR A 8 11.84 7.96 -0.22
N SER A 9 12.18 7.37 0.93
CA SER A 9 12.02 5.92 1.14
C SER A 9 10.54 5.52 1.12
N GLY A 10 9.69 6.28 1.80
CA GLY A 10 8.25 6.09 1.79
C GLY A 10 7.65 6.16 0.39
N PHE A 11 7.98 7.21 -0.37
CA PHE A 11 7.51 7.39 -1.73
C PHE A 11 7.92 6.24 -2.66
N VAL A 12 9.18 5.79 -2.58
CA VAL A 12 9.65 4.63 -3.36
C VAL A 12 8.84 3.38 -3.02
N GLY A 13 8.63 3.07 -1.73
CA GLY A 13 7.82 1.92 -1.32
C GLY A 13 6.37 2.00 -1.81
N ALA A 14 5.76 3.18 -1.73
CA ALA A 14 4.40 3.42 -2.22
C ALA A 14 4.28 3.25 -3.73
N CYS A 15 5.22 3.79 -4.51
CA CYS A 15 5.24 3.61 -5.96
C CYS A 15 5.46 2.15 -6.36
N THR A 16 6.37 1.43 -5.70
CA THR A 16 6.58 -0.01 -5.93
C THR A 16 5.29 -0.79 -5.71
N LEU A 17 4.63 -0.58 -4.57
CA LEU A 17 3.36 -1.24 -4.25
C LEU A 17 2.27 -0.90 -5.27
N THR A 18 2.11 0.38 -5.60
CA THR A 18 1.10 0.87 -6.55
C THR A 18 1.31 0.27 -7.93
N LEU A 19 2.54 0.27 -8.44
CA LEU A 19 2.86 -0.30 -9.75
C LEU A 19 2.57 -1.79 -9.81
N LEU A 20 2.87 -2.55 -8.75
CA LEU A 20 2.55 -3.97 -8.68
C LEU A 20 1.04 -4.20 -8.73
N HIS A 21 0.26 -3.47 -7.94
CA HIS A 21 -1.21 -3.56 -7.95
C HIS A 21 -1.82 -3.18 -9.30
N GLU A 22 -1.42 -2.03 -9.85
CA GLU A 22 -1.94 -1.51 -11.13
C GLU A 22 -1.59 -2.44 -12.30
N THR A 23 -0.36 -2.95 -12.32
CA THR A 23 0.09 -3.90 -13.35
C THR A 23 -0.68 -5.19 -13.25
N ALA A 24 -0.72 -5.80 -12.06
CA ALA A 24 -1.40 -7.07 -11.88
C ALA A 24 -2.91 -6.97 -12.14
N ARG A 25 -3.57 -5.85 -11.78
CA ARG A 25 -4.98 -5.63 -12.13
C ARG A 25 -5.22 -5.76 -13.64
N LYS A 26 -4.27 -5.29 -14.47
CA LYS A 26 -4.39 -5.28 -15.93
C LYS A 26 -3.98 -6.60 -16.57
N THR A 27 -3.10 -7.37 -15.93
CA THR A 27 -2.45 -8.54 -16.55
C THR A 27 -2.80 -9.89 -15.92
N VAL A 28 -3.31 -9.93 -14.69
CA VAL A 28 -3.57 -11.16 -13.94
C VAL A 28 -5.08 -11.35 -13.74
N PRO A 29 -5.70 -12.41 -14.29
CA PRO A 29 -7.15 -12.63 -14.24
C PRO A 29 -7.77 -12.64 -12.82
N ASN A 30 -6.99 -13.03 -11.81
CA ASN A 30 -7.42 -13.13 -10.41
C ASN A 30 -6.62 -12.21 -9.46
N ALA A 31 -6.10 -11.10 -9.98
CA ALA A 31 -5.43 -10.13 -9.13
C ALA A 31 -6.32 -9.64 -7.98
N PRO A 32 -5.76 -9.41 -6.79
CA PRO A 32 -6.40 -8.63 -5.74
C PRO A 32 -6.87 -7.28 -6.28
N ARG A 33 -8.14 -6.95 -6.04
CA ARG A 33 -8.79 -5.73 -6.49
C ARG A 33 -8.78 -4.67 -5.38
N ILE A 34 -7.58 -4.27 -4.96
CA ILE A 34 -7.39 -3.24 -3.92
C ILE A 34 -7.99 -1.89 -4.35
N ASP A 35 -8.04 -1.62 -5.65
CA ASP A 35 -8.72 -0.44 -6.21
C ASP A 35 -10.20 -0.36 -5.78
N ILE A 36 -10.89 -1.50 -5.66
CA ILE A 36 -12.28 -1.54 -5.20
C ILE A 36 -12.36 -1.19 -3.71
N LEU A 37 -11.41 -1.64 -2.89
CA LEU A 37 -11.38 -1.32 -1.46
C LEU A 37 -11.13 0.17 -1.24
N GLY A 38 -10.17 0.76 -1.97
CA GLY A 38 -9.89 2.20 -1.93
C GLY A 38 -11.09 3.04 -2.32
N LYS A 39 -11.76 2.70 -3.44
CA LYS A 39 -12.99 3.37 -3.86
C LYS A 39 -14.10 3.27 -2.80
N ARG A 40 -14.33 2.08 -2.23
CA ARG A 40 -15.35 1.87 -1.18
C ARG A 40 -15.04 2.66 0.09
N ALA A 41 -13.79 2.66 0.52
CA ALA A 41 -13.36 3.41 1.70
C ALA A 41 -13.59 4.91 1.48
N LEU A 42 -13.17 5.44 0.32
CA LEU A 42 -13.37 6.84 -0.01
C LEU A 42 -14.86 7.19 -0.12
N SER A 43 -15.68 6.36 -0.76
CA SER A 43 -17.13 6.58 -0.83
C SER A 43 -17.80 6.65 0.53
N LYS A 44 -17.34 5.90 1.54
CA LYS A 44 -17.88 5.98 2.90
C LYS A 44 -17.53 7.29 3.62
N LEU A 45 -16.47 7.96 3.20
CA LEU A 45 -16.04 9.24 3.78
C LEU A 45 -16.70 10.45 3.12
N LEU A 46 -17.31 10.26 1.95
CA LEU A 46 -17.98 11.34 1.24
C LEU A 46 -19.30 11.70 1.94
N PRO A 47 -19.63 13.01 2.04
CA PRO A 47 -20.93 13.46 2.50
C PRO A 47 -22.08 12.87 1.67
N SER A 48 -23.21 12.63 2.34
CA SER A 48 -24.45 12.22 1.68
C SER A 48 -24.82 13.18 0.54
N GLY A 49 -25.10 12.64 -0.64
CA GLY A 49 -25.46 13.41 -1.83
C GLY A 49 -24.30 13.72 -2.78
N ILE A 50 -23.05 13.45 -2.39
CA ILE A 50 -21.89 13.56 -3.29
C ILE A 50 -21.59 12.18 -3.89
N SER A 51 -21.78 12.06 -5.20
CA SER A 51 -21.44 10.85 -5.96
C SER A 51 -20.53 11.23 -7.14
N PRO A 52 -19.19 11.23 -6.94
CA PRO A 52 -18.24 11.51 -8.01
C PRO A 52 -18.35 10.46 -9.13
N SER A 53 -17.89 10.82 -10.33
CA SER A 53 -17.75 9.83 -11.40
C SER A 53 -16.78 8.72 -10.98
N GLU A 54 -16.92 7.53 -11.58
CA GLU A 54 -16.03 6.41 -11.27
C GLU A 54 -14.56 6.75 -11.52
N GLU A 55 -14.26 7.52 -12.57
CA GLU A 55 -12.91 7.96 -12.88
C GLU A 55 -12.35 8.89 -11.80
N THR A 56 -13.12 9.88 -11.36
CA THR A 56 -12.71 10.81 -10.30
C THR A 56 -12.49 10.06 -8.99
N LEU A 57 -13.40 9.14 -8.64
CA LEU A 57 -13.28 8.31 -7.45
C LEU A 57 -12.04 7.41 -7.51
N HIS A 58 -11.76 6.82 -8.68
CA HIS A 58 -10.57 6.00 -8.88
C HIS A 58 -9.29 6.82 -8.72
N LYS A 59 -9.16 7.97 -9.39
CA LYS A 59 -7.98 8.86 -9.29
C LYS A 59 -7.77 9.34 -7.85
N ALA A 60 -8.84 9.75 -7.17
CA ALA A 60 -8.78 10.19 -5.79
C ALA A 60 -8.36 9.03 -4.85
N SER A 61 -8.90 7.84 -5.06
CA SER A 61 -8.50 6.65 -4.29
C SER A 61 -7.03 6.28 -4.51
N LEU A 62 -6.54 6.39 -5.74
CA LEU A 62 -5.14 6.11 -6.10
C LEU A 62 -4.19 7.13 -5.46
N ALA A 63 -4.54 8.42 -5.51
CA ALA A 63 -3.76 9.47 -4.86
C ALA A 63 -3.71 9.28 -3.34
N GLY A 64 -4.86 8.95 -2.74
CA GLY A 64 -4.96 8.65 -1.32
C GLY A 64 -4.15 7.41 -0.92
N ASP A 65 -4.15 6.36 -1.75
CA ASP A 65 -3.36 5.15 -1.52
C ASP A 65 -1.86 5.43 -1.59
N ILE A 66 -1.39 6.15 -2.62
CA ILE A 66 0.03 6.56 -2.73
C ILE A 66 0.44 7.39 -1.51
N ALA A 67 -0.34 8.41 -1.14
CA ALA A 67 -0.02 9.27 -0.01
C ALA A 67 0.03 8.48 1.32
N SER A 68 -1.00 7.66 1.58
CA SER A 68 -1.09 6.86 2.81
C SER A 68 0.04 5.85 2.92
N ASN A 69 0.33 5.13 1.83
CA ASN A 69 1.43 4.16 1.80
C ASN A 69 2.80 4.84 1.88
N ALA A 70 2.95 6.05 1.30
CA ALA A 70 4.21 6.79 1.40
C ALA A 70 4.49 7.21 2.84
N THR A 71 3.47 7.73 3.54
CA THR A 71 3.58 8.03 4.97
C THR A 71 3.87 6.77 5.79
N TYR A 72 3.14 5.68 5.52
CA TYR A 72 3.32 4.41 6.24
C TYR A 72 4.72 3.82 6.05
N TYR A 73 5.21 3.70 4.81
CA TYR A 73 6.54 3.17 4.56
C TYR A 73 7.65 4.13 4.95
N GLY A 74 7.39 5.44 5.05
CA GLY A 74 8.34 6.39 5.62
C GLY A 74 8.74 6.05 7.07
N LEU A 75 7.91 5.26 7.79
CA LEU A 75 8.21 4.79 9.14
C LEU A 75 9.46 3.88 9.22
N VAL A 76 9.97 3.37 8.09
CA VAL A 76 11.27 2.67 8.06
C VAL A 76 12.41 3.53 8.61
N SER A 77 12.27 4.86 8.55
CA SER A 77 13.28 5.81 9.00
C SER A 77 13.24 6.13 10.50
N LEU A 78 12.38 5.48 11.28
CA LEU A 78 12.30 5.66 12.73
C LEU A 78 13.47 4.98 13.49
N ASP A 79 14.16 4.06 12.83
CA ASP A 79 15.31 3.33 13.37
C ASP A 79 16.54 3.60 12.48
N SER A 80 17.69 3.04 12.84
CA SER A 80 18.93 3.16 12.10
C SER A 80 18.84 2.64 10.65
N PRO A 81 19.45 3.32 9.65
CA PRO A 81 19.50 2.87 8.25
C PRO A 81 19.98 1.43 8.06
N LYS A 82 20.86 0.92 8.93
CA LYS A 82 21.33 -0.47 8.89
C LYS A 82 20.20 -1.50 9.02
N ASN A 83 19.12 -1.13 9.70
CA ASN A 83 17.94 -1.96 9.95
C ASN A 83 16.83 -1.73 8.92
N GLY A 84 17.01 -0.82 7.96
CA GLY A 84 15.97 -0.38 7.02
C GLY A 84 15.25 -1.54 6.32
N VAL A 85 16.00 -2.52 5.79
CA VAL A 85 15.41 -3.70 5.11
C VAL A 85 14.57 -4.56 6.06
N ARG A 86 15.06 -4.82 7.28
CA ARG A 86 14.32 -5.58 8.30
C ARG A 86 13.02 -4.87 8.66
N ASN A 87 13.09 -3.57 8.95
CA ASN A 87 11.93 -2.79 9.35
C ASN A 87 10.94 -2.62 8.18
N GLY A 88 11.44 -2.47 6.96
CA GLY A 88 10.66 -2.50 5.73
C GLY A 88 9.91 -3.83 5.55
N ALA A 89 10.57 -4.96 5.79
CA ALA A 89 9.91 -6.27 5.76
C ALA A 89 8.81 -6.41 6.82
N ILE A 90 9.06 -5.96 8.05
CA ILE A 90 8.07 -5.97 9.13
C ILE A 90 6.86 -5.11 8.77
N LEU A 91 7.08 -3.88 8.32
CA LEU A 91 6.01 -2.96 7.89
C LEU A 91 5.23 -3.53 6.69
N GLY A 92 5.93 -4.06 5.68
CA GLY A 92 5.31 -4.66 4.51
C GLY A 92 4.45 -5.88 4.87
N LEU A 93 4.94 -6.77 5.74
CA LEU A 93 4.15 -7.90 6.23
C LEU A 93 2.93 -7.44 7.03
N ALA A 94 3.10 -6.49 7.94
CA ALA A 94 2.00 -5.96 8.75
C ALA A 94 0.92 -5.32 7.86
N ALA A 95 1.30 -4.51 6.87
CA ALA A 95 0.37 -3.91 5.93
C ALA A 95 -0.29 -4.95 5.02
N GLY A 96 0.46 -5.95 4.55
CA GLY A 96 -0.07 -7.04 3.73
C GLY A 96 -1.12 -7.88 4.47
N LEU A 97 -0.84 -8.26 5.72
CA LEU A 97 -1.81 -8.93 6.59
C LEU A 97 -3.02 -8.04 6.85
N GLY A 98 -2.80 -6.75 7.14
CA GLY A 98 -3.87 -5.77 7.31
C GLY A 98 -4.78 -5.67 6.08
N ALA A 99 -4.20 -5.63 4.88
CA ALA A 99 -4.94 -5.54 3.63
C ALA A 99 -5.78 -6.80 3.32
N VAL A 100 -5.39 -7.96 3.86
CA VAL A 100 -6.17 -9.20 3.74
C VAL A 100 -7.29 -9.25 4.79
N PHE A 101 -7.00 -8.92 6.04
CA PHE A 101 -7.90 -9.22 7.17
C PHE A 101 -8.75 -8.05 7.65
N LEU A 102 -8.36 -6.79 7.43
CA LEU A 102 -9.12 -5.60 7.88
C LEU A 102 -10.34 -5.24 7.01
N PRO A 103 -10.40 -5.50 5.69
CA PRO A 103 -11.54 -5.06 4.89
C PRO A 103 -12.91 -5.61 5.32
N GLY A 104 -12.96 -6.84 5.85
CA GLY A 104 -14.18 -7.43 6.38
C GLY A 104 -14.72 -6.67 7.60
N PRO A 105 -13.95 -6.59 8.70
CA PRO A 105 -14.32 -5.81 9.89
C PRO A 105 -14.66 -4.34 9.62
N LEU A 106 -14.03 -3.70 8.63
CA LEU A 106 -14.30 -2.31 8.23
C LEU A 106 -15.54 -2.16 7.33
N GLY A 107 -16.23 -3.27 7.02
CA GLY A 107 -17.39 -3.31 6.14
C GLY A 107 -17.07 -2.90 4.70
N LEU A 108 -15.82 -3.07 4.25
CA LEU A 108 -15.38 -2.82 2.87
C LEU A 108 -15.51 -4.07 1.99
N GLY A 109 -15.77 -5.21 2.61
CA GLY A 109 -15.93 -6.53 1.98
C GLY A 109 -14.59 -7.22 1.77
N GLU A 110 -14.59 -8.55 1.89
CA GLU A 110 -13.36 -9.35 1.93
C GLU A 110 -12.92 -9.88 0.56
N LYS A 111 -13.88 -10.13 -0.33
CA LYS A 111 -13.64 -10.71 -1.66
C LYS A 111 -12.61 -9.98 -2.55
N PRO A 112 -12.35 -8.67 -2.42
CA PRO A 112 -11.34 -8.01 -3.26
C PRO A 112 -9.89 -8.38 -2.93
N SER A 113 -9.54 -8.68 -1.67
CA SER A 113 -8.18 -9.05 -1.24
C SER A 113 -8.06 -10.46 -0.66
N ASN A 114 -9.20 -11.10 -0.35
CA ASN A 114 -9.26 -12.37 0.40
C ASN A 114 -10.01 -13.48 -0.38
N ARG A 115 -10.09 -13.41 -1.71
CA ARG A 115 -10.90 -14.34 -2.51
C ARG A 115 -10.37 -15.77 -2.51
N THR A 116 -9.05 -15.91 -2.63
CA THR A 116 -8.35 -17.19 -2.74
C THR A 116 -7.01 -17.07 -2.02
N THR A 117 -6.40 -18.20 -1.67
CA THR A 117 -5.04 -18.22 -1.12
C THR A 117 -4.04 -17.53 -2.03
N ALA A 118 -4.18 -17.68 -3.36
CA ALA A 118 -3.33 -16.96 -4.31
C ALA A 118 -3.52 -15.43 -4.20
N THR A 119 -4.75 -14.95 -4.08
CA THR A 119 -5.07 -13.53 -3.86
C THR A 119 -4.45 -13.00 -2.57
N GLN A 120 -4.57 -13.75 -1.47
CA GLN A 120 -3.97 -13.36 -0.18
C GLN A 120 -2.44 -13.27 -0.28
N LEU A 121 -1.79 -14.28 -0.86
CA LEU A 121 -0.34 -14.33 -1.02
C LEU A 121 0.18 -13.23 -1.94
N MET A 122 -0.55 -12.91 -3.02
CA MET A 122 -0.22 -11.77 -3.87
C MET A 122 -0.30 -10.45 -3.11
N THR A 123 -1.39 -10.24 -2.36
CA THR A 123 -1.53 -9.03 -1.53
C THR A 123 -0.39 -8.91 -0.55
N ILE A 124 -0.13 -9.95 0.26
CA ILE A 124 0.96 -9.93 1.25
C ILE A 124 2.32 -9.71 0.56
N GLY A 125 2.56 -10.41 -0.55
CA GLY A 125 3.81 -10.32 -1.31
C GLY A 125 4.07 -8.93 -1.89
N TRP A 126 3.03 -8.24 -2.39
CA TRP A 126 3.20 -6.89 -2.94
C TRP A 126 3.43 -5.84 -1.87
N TYR A 127 2.75 -5.92 -0.73
CA TYR A 127 3.04 -5.05 0.42
C TYR A 127 4.45 -5.33 0.97
N LEU A 128 4.88 -6.60 1.06
CA LEU A 128 6.26 -6.94 1.41
C LEU A 128 7.26 -6.32 0.42
N ALA A 129 7.00 -6.39 -0.89
CA ALA A 129 7.86 -5.79 -1.90
C ALA A 129 7.97 -4.26 -1.75
N GLY A 130 6.86 -3.57 -1.49
CA GLY A 130 6.85 -2.13 -1.19
C GLY A 130 7.67 -1.78 0.06
N GLY A 131 7.50 -2.56 1.14
CA GLY A 131 8.26 -2.38 2.36
C GLY A 131 9.77 -2.63 2.19
N LEU A 132 10.15 -3.69 1.47
CA LEU A 132 11.55 -3.98 1.14
C LEU A 132 12.18 -2.87 0.29
N ALA A 133 11.45 -2.33 -0.68
CA ALA A 133 11.91 -1.22 -1.52
C ALA A 133 12.16 0.04 -0.67
N ALA A 134 11.23 0.40 0.21
CA ALA A 134 11.41 1.53 1.13
C ALA A 134 12.62 1.31 2.06
N GLY A 135 12.72 0.13 2.66
CA GLY A 135 13.81 -0.24 3.56
C GLY A 135 15.19 -0.23 2.89
N LEU A 136 15.29 -0.69 1.65
CA LEU A 136 16.51 -0.66 0.86
C LEU A 136 16.90 0.78 0.52
N THR A 137 15.95 1.60 0.05
CA THR A 137 16.18 3.02 -0.23
C THR A 137 16.69 3.76 1.01
N TYR A 138 16.06 3.56 2.17
CA TYR A 138 16.51 4.19 3.41
C TYR A 138 17.93 3.76 3.80
N ARG A 139 18.24 2.46 3.70
CA ARG A 139 19.58 1.93 3.95
C ARG A 139 20.63 2.53 3.02
N LEU A 140 20.30 2.77 1.75
CA LEU A 140 21.21 3.38 0.77
C LEU A 140 21.44 4.87 1.05
N LEU A 141 20.40 5.60 1.45
CA LEU A 141 20.51 7.02 1.79
C LEU A 141 21.37 7.23 3.04
N GLY A 142 21.25 6.39 4.06
CA GLY A 142 22.05 6.50 5.29
C GLY A 142 23.48 5.94 5.20
N LYS A 143 23.91 5.45 4.03
CA LYS A 143 25.32 5.10 3.76
C LYS A 143 26.11 6.26 3.14
N ARG A 144 25.42 7.35 2.77
CA ARG A 144 26.04 8.60 2.35
C ARG A 144 26.40 9.41 3.58
#